data_AF-A0A5J4TF66-F1
#
_entry.id   AF-A0A5J4TF66-F1
#
_cell.length_a   1.000
_cell.length_b   1.000
_cell.length_c   1.000
_cell.angle_alpha   90.00
_cell.angle_beta   90.00
_cell.angle_gamma   90.00
#
_symmetry.space_group_name_H-M   'P 1'
#
loop_
_entity.id
_entity.type
_entity.pdbx_description
1 polymer ?
#
loop_
_entity_poly.entity_id
_entity_poly.type
_entity_poly.pdbx_seq_one_letter_code
_entity_poly.pdbx_strand_id
1 'polypeptide(L)'
;MPAPDTFGSQPPLELIRQMLGTGGWYDRQLLQFRPIKGTSTIAACGPPGGGRNKVSERLTALFTQLRIPQPSEKSLFSIFNSILYGHVKQYDYQQVIKDVVAPVVRASIELYNHALAELRPTPSKSHYVFNVRDLSKVFQGMMNTNQNTVQDELQFQRLWAHESCRIFADRLISKEDRNILTIKICDLAKQYFHQGWNHDEIYVIGQPKMWLDFLQMGSDLPRPYEELQDIKKIQPILANALADFNADCALHKQKEVDIVFFTDAVEHIARITRIIRQARGNALLVGVGGCGKQSLTRLSSFIAGCQCFEIQLSKNYGQNEFREDLRKLYGQAGADGKPTVFLLNDTQIVKESFLEDLNCILGSGEEK
;
A
#
# COMPACT_ATOMS: atom_id res chain seq x y z
N MET A 1 19.86 0.04 1.28
CA MET A 1 21.02 0.52 2.07
C MET A 1 22.25 0.43 1.18
N PRO A 2 23.26 1.30 1.35
CA PRO A 2 24.48 1.25 0.56
C PRO A 2 25.09 -0.15 0.55
N ALA A 3 25.37 -0.68 -0.63
CA ALA A 3 26.08 -1.94 -0.77
C ALA A 3 27.53 -1.78 -0.28
N PRO A 4 28.08 -2.78 0.44
CA PRO A 4 29.49 -2.79 0.76
C PRO A 4 30.30 -3.03 -0.51
N ASP A 5 31.46 -2.38 -0.60
CA ASP A 5 32.49 -2.73 -1.58
C ASP A 5 33.13 -4.09 -1.22
N THR A 6 33.98 -4.61 -2.10
CA THR A 6 34.84 -5.79 -1.92
C THR A 6 35.55 -5.82 -0.56
N PHE A 7 35.92 -4.66 0.00
CA PHE A 7 36.58 -4.53 1.29
C PHE A 7 35.63 -4.31 2.48
N GLY A 8 34.32 -4.41 2.28
CA GLY A 8 33.30 -4.21 3.32
C GLY A 8 33.02 -2.74 3.68
N SER A 9 33.69 -1.79 3.04
CA SER A 9 33.45 -0.36 3.22
C SER A 9 32.16 0.06 2.51
N GLN A 10 31.46 1.05 3.05
CA GLN A 10 30.25 1.62 2.45
C GLN A 10 30.52 3.09 2.14
N PRO A 11 30.97 3.45 0.92
CA PRO A 11 31.44 4.79 0.59
C PRO A 11 30.46 5.93 0.94
N PRO A 12 29.13 5.79 0.73
CA PRO A 12 28.17 6.81 1.15
C PRO A 12 28.17 7.07 2.66
N LEU A 13 28.36 6.02 3.48
CA LEU A 13 28.42 6.17 4.94
C LEU A 13 29.74 6.77 5.41
N GLU A 14 30.83 6.52 4.69
CA GLU A 14 32.12 7.15 4.97
C GLU A 14 32.11 8.64 4.67
N LEU A 15 31.35 9.08 3.65
CA LEU A 15 31.14 10.52 3.40
C LEU A 15 30.39 11.20 4.56
N ILE A 16 29.35 10.55 5.09
CA ILE A 16 28.63 11.05 6.28
C ILE A 16 29.56 11.07 7.49
N ARG A 17 30.39 10.03 7.67
CA ARG A 17 31.39 9.99 8.74
C ARG A 17 32.38 11.14 8.62
N GLN A 18 32.85 11.43 7.40
CA GLN A 18 33.74 12.56 7.14
C GLN A 18 33.05 13.88 7.46
N MET A 19 31.82 14.09 6.99
CA MET A 19 31.03 15.28 7.30
C MET A 19 30.93 15.54 8.80
N LEU A 20 30.59 14.51 9.58
CA LEU A 20 30.42 14.61 11.03
C LEU A 20 31.74 14.74 11.79
N GLY A 21 32.80 14.07 11.33
CA GLY A 21 34.09 14.04 12.01
C GLY A 21 34.97 15.26 11.70
N THR A 22 35.00 15.71 10.44
CA THR A 22 35.85 16.83 9.99
C THR A 22 35.08 18.13 9.75
N GLY A 23 33.76 18.12 9.82
CA GLY A 23 32.93 19.32 9.63
C GLY A 23 32.86 19.80 8.18
N GLY A 24 33.10 18.92 7.20
CA GLY A 24 33.15 19.27 5.78
C GLY A 24 33.94 18.27 4.94
N TRP A 25 34.06 18.55 3.64
CA TRP A 25 34.81 17.74 2.68
C TRP A 25 35.49 18.62 1.62
N TYR A 26 36.43 18.03 0.89
CA TYR A 26 37.09 18.71 -0.23
C TYR A 26 36.26 18.62 -1.50
N ASP A 27 36.19 19.73 -2.22
CA ASP A 27 35.74 19.73 -3.61
C ASP A 27 36.79 19.03 -4.49
N ARG A 28 36.37 18.04 -5.28
CA ARG A 28 37.27 17.29 -6.16
C ARG A 28 37.77 18.11 -7.35
N GLN A 29 37.04 19.15 -7.77
CA GLN A 29 37.42 19.99 -8.90
C GLN A 29 38.31 21.15 -8.45
N LEU A 30 37.89 21.88 -7.42
CA LEU A 30 38.60 23.07 -6.94
C LEU A 30 39.71 22.75 -5.93
N LEU A 31 39.75 21.52 -5.39
CA LEU A 31 40.66 21.09 -4.32
C LEU A 31 40.61 21.96 -3.05
N GLN A 32 39.51 22.69 -2.87
CA GLN A 32 39.26 23.54 -1.71
C GLN A 32 38.39 22.81 -0.67
N PHE A 33 38.71 23.01 0.61
CA PHE A 33 37.90 22.48 1.70
C PHE A 33 36.60 23.28 1.82
N ARG A 34 35.47 22.58 1.79
CA ARG A 34 34.13 23.16 1.98
C ARG A 34 33.63 22.84 3.39
N PRO A 35 33.68 23.80 4.34
CA PRO A 35 33.14 23.59 5.68
C PRO A 35 31.61 23.61 5.67
N ILE A 36 30.99 22.70 6.41
CA ILE A 36 29.54 22.62 6.60
C ILE A 36 29.22 23.16 7.98
N LYS A 37 28.41 24.21 8.05
CA LYS A 37 28.05 24.91 9.29
C LYS A 37 26.54 24.98 9.43
N GLY A 38 26.05 24.95 10.67
CA GLY A 38 24.63 25.14 10.98
C GLY A 38 23.73 23.96 10.63
N THR A 39 24.26 22.73 10.60
CA THR A 39 23.49 21.52 10.29
C THR A 39 23.43 20.58 11.50
N SER A 40 22.26 19.99 11.73
CA SER A 40 22.06 18.89 12.68
C SER A 40 21.70 17.62 11.91
N THR A 41 22.28 16.48 12.29
CA THR A 41 22.05 15.21 11.59
C THR A 41 21.30 14.24 12.50
N ILE A 42 20.17 13.73 12.00
CA ILE A 42 19.41 12.65 12.62
C ILE A 42 19.38 11.50 11.60
N ALA A 43 19.63 10.28 12.06
CA ALA A 43 19.61 9.09 11.23
C ALA A 43 18.81 7.97 11.91
N ALA A 44 18.13 7.17 11.09
CA ALA A 44 17.43 5.97 11.55
C ALA A 44 17.91 4.77 10.73
N CYS A 45 18.22 3.65 11.41
CA CYS A 45 18.58 2.40 10.77
C CYS A 45 17.83 1.22 11.40
N GLY A 46 17.56 0.20 10.59
CA GLY A 46 17.03 -1.05 11.09
C GLY A 46 18.15 -1.92 11.70
N PRO A 47 17.81 -2.88 12.57
CA PRO A 47 18.80 -3.83 13.08
C PRO A 47 19.45 -4.62 11.93
N PRO A 48 20.74 -4.98 12.03
CA PRO A 48 21.43 -5.81 11.05
C PRO A 48 20.78 -7.20 10.98
N GLY A 49 20.63 -7.75 9.77
CA GLY A 49 19.95 -9.03 9.54
C GLY A 49 18.89 -8.96 8.43
N GLY A 50 18.45 -10.12 7.93
CA GLY A 50 17.43 -10.21 6.87
C GLY A 50 17.79 -9.47 5.59
N GLY A 51 19.08 -9.47 5.20
CA GLY A 51 19.60 -8.74 4.05
C GLY A 51 20.06 -7.29 4.33
N ARG A 52 19.94 -6.82 5.59
CA ARG A 52 20.45 -5.50 6.01
C ARG A 52 21.89 -5.60 6.50
N ASN A 53 22.75 -4.76 5.91
CA ASN A 53 24.16 -4.66 6.27
C ASN A 53 24.39 -3.96 7.62
N LYS A 54 25.42 -4.38 8.36
CA LYS A 54 25.86 -3.71 9.59
C LYS A 54 26.46 -2.34 9.25
N VAL A 55 26.12 -1.33 10.04
CA VAL A 55 26.73 0.01 9.96
C VAL A 55 28.09 0.00 10.67
N SER A 56 29.07 0.73 10.12
CA SER A 56 30.41 0.82 10.71
C SER A 56 30.36 1.43 12.12
N GLU A 57 31.07 0.81 13.07
CA GLU A 57 31.19 1.28 14.46
C GLU A 57 31.84 2.67 14.56
N ARG A 58 32.70 3.02 13.58
CA ARG A 58 33.31 4.34 13.48
C ARG A 58 32.30 5.44 13.20
N LEU A 59 31.24 5.13 12.45
CA LEU A 59 30.15 6.07 12.19
C LEU A 59 29.22 6.14 13.41
N THR A 60 28.85 5.00 13.98
CA THR A 60 27.91 4.97 15.11
C THR A 60 28.47 5.59 16.38
N ALA A 61 29.81 5.66 16.53
CA ALA A 61 30.48 6.39 17.60
C ALA A 61 30.27 7.92 17.54
N LEU A 62 29.94 8.48 16.37
CA LEU A 62 29.66 9.90 16.19
C LEU A 62 28.18 10.26 16.49
N PHE A 63 27.34 9.27 16.78
CA PHE A 63 25.92 9.45 17.07
C PHE A 63 25.57 9.03 18.48
N THR A 64 24.61 9.74 19.08
CA THR A 64 23.86 9.24 20.23
C THR A 64 22.84 8.21 19.75
N GLN A 65 22.96 6.96 20.22
CA GLN A 65 22.10 5.87 19.78
C GLN A 65 20.87 5.75 20.67
N LEU A 66 19.68 5.86 20.07
CA LEU A 66 18.40 5.60 20.72
C LEU A 66 17.78 4.35 20.11
N ARG A 67 17.48 3.35 20.95
CA ARG A 67 16.82 2.11 20.51
C ARG A 67 15.33 2.23 20.70
N ILE A 68 14.57 2.07 19.61
CA ILE A 68 13.11 2.03 19.64
C ILE A 68 12.67 0.56 19.68
N PRO A 69 12.20 0.03 20.83
CA PRO A 69 11.67 -1.32 20.90
C PRO A 69 10.33 -1.43 20.17
N GLN A 70 9.89 -2.65 19.90
CA GLN A 70 8.53 -2.86 19.41
C GLN A 70 7.51 -2.39 20.45
N PRO A 71 6.40 -1.75 20.03
CA PRO A 71 5.40 -1.25 20.95
C PRO A 71 4.69 -2.40 21.67
N SER A 72 4.38 -2.21 22.94
CA SER A 72 3.56 -3.16 23.70
C SER A 72 2.12 -3.21 23.16
N GLU A 73 1.39 -4.31 23.41
CA GLU A 73 -0.03 -4.41 23.05
C GLU A 73 -0.87 -3.27 23.65
N LYS A 74 -0.58 -2.85 24.89
CA LYS A 74 -1.24 -1.70 25.53
C LYS A 74 -0.98 -0.40 24.77
N SER A 75 0.26 -0.19 24.30
CA SER A 75 0.63 0.97 23.50
C SER A 75 -0.07 0.94 22.14
N LEU A 76 -0.07 -0.21 21.46
CA LEU A 76 -0.78 -0.41 20.19
C LEU A 76 -2.27 -0.13 20.33
N PHE A 77 -2.90 -0.66 21.37
CA PHE A 77 -4.30 -0.42 21.69
C PHE A 77 -4.57 1.08 21.89
N SER A 78 -3.78 1.75 22.73
CA SER A 78 -3.95 3.18 22.98
C SER A 78 -3.83 4.02 21.70
N ILE A 79 -2.84 3.74 20.84
CA ILE A 79 -2.62 4.45 19.58
C ILE A 79 -3.79 4.24 18.63
N PHE A 80 -4.12 2.98 18.31
CA PHE A 80 -5.12 2.68 17.29
C PHE A 80 -6.55 2.94 17.76
N ASN A 81 -6.84 2.76 19.04
CA ASN A 81 -8.13 3.15 19.61
C ASN A 81 -8.32 4.65 19.54
N SER A 82 -7.30 5.46 19.84
CA SER A 82 -7.41 6.91 19.74
C SER A 82 -7.66 7.37 18.30
N ILE A 83 -6.99 6.75 17.32
CA ILE A 83 -7.16 7.05 15.89
C ILE A 83 -8.56 6.68 15.42
N LEU A 84 -8.98 5.42 15.61
CA LEU A 84 -10.25 4.93 15.10
C LEU A 84 -11.43 5.59 15.82
N TYR A 85 -11.35 5.75 17.15
CA TYR A 85 -12.39 6.44 17.92
C TYR A 85 -12.48 7.93 17.54
N GLY A 86 -11.33 8.58 17.29
CA GLY A 86 -11.27 9.95 16.79
C GLY A 86 -12.05 10.13 15.48
N HIS A 87 -11.85 9.21 14.52
CA HIS A 87 -12.58 9.19 13.26
C HIS A 87 -14.09 9.00 13.47
N VAL A 88 -14.48 7.95 14.20
CA VAL A 88 -15.90 7.62 14.44
C VAL A 88 -16.62 8.75 15.18
N LYS A 89 -15.91 9.47 16.07
CA LYS A 89 -16.44 10.66 16.76
C LYS A 89 -16.57 11.86 15.83
N GLN A 90 -15.58 12.10 14.96
CA GLN A 90 -15.57 13.25 14.04
C GLN A 90 -16.72 13.20 13.01
N TYR A 91 -17.04 12.01 12.51
CA TYR A 91 -18.08 11.79 11.50
C TYR A 91 -19.44 11.40 12.08
N ASP A 92 -19.62 11.63 13.38
CA ASP A 92 -20.84 11.42 14.18
C ASP A 92 -21.60 10.10 13.94
N TYR A 93 -20.85 8.99 13.90
CA TYR A 93 -21.45 7.67 13.85
C TYR A 93 -22.37 7.40 15.06
N GLN A 94 -23.30 6.46 14.89
CA GLN A 94 -24.19 6.01 15.97
C GLN A 94 -23.40 5.54 17.21
N GLN A 95 -24.00 5.71 18.39
CA GLN A 95 -23.36 5.32 19.66
C GLN A 95 -22.99 3.83 19.70
N VAL A 96 -23.82 2.97 19.11
CA VAL A 96 -23.56 1.53 19.02
C VAL A 96 -22.23 1.25 18.32
N ILE A 97 -21.90 1.99 17.25
CA ILE A 97 -20.63 1.85 16.53
C ILE A 97 -19.47 2.38 17.37
N LYS A 98 -19.66 3.51 18.08
CA LYS A 98 -18.66 4.10 18.98
C LYS A 98 -18.25 3.10 20.09
N ASP A 99 -19.18 2.31 20.60
CA ASP A 99 -18.93 1.31 21.66
C ASP A 99 -18.14 0.09 21.14
N VAL A 100 -18.27 -0.23 19.85
CA VAL A 100 -17.65 -1.39 19.18
C VAL A 100 -16.19 -1.12 18.74
N VAL A 101 -15.76 0.14 18.71
CA VAL A 101 -14.39 0.54 18.34
C VAL A 101 -13.33 -0.19 19.17
N ALA A 102 -13.48 -0.22 20.50
CA ALA A 102 -12.49 -0.84 21.38
C ALA A 102 -12.37 -2.37 21.18
N PRO A 103 -13.49 -3.13 21.10
CA PRO A 103 -13.46 -4.52 20.64
C PRO A 103 -12.75 -4.74 19.29
N VAL A 104 -13.06 -3.92 18.28
CA VAL A 104 -12.44 -4.01 16.94
C VAL A 104 -10.92 -3.83 17.00
N VAL A 105 -10.44 -2.86 17.78
CA VAL A 105 -9.01 -2.62 17.91
C VAL A 105 -8.31 -3.79 18.60
N ARG A 106 -8.91 -4.37 19.65
CA ARG A 106 -8.36 -5.57 20.31
C ARG A 106 -8.31 -6.76 19.36
N ALA A 107 -9.39 -7.03 18.66
CA ALA A 107 -9.45 -8.09 17.66
C ALA A 107 -8.38 -7.91 16.57
N SER A 108 -8.16 -6.68 16.10
CA SER A 108 -7.14 -6.37 15.08
C SER A 108 -5.71 -6.62 15.57
N ILE A 109 -5.41 -6.26 16.82
CA ILE A 109 -4.09 -6.49 17.43
C ILE A 109 -3.86 -7.99 17.62
N GLU A 110 -4.87 -8.73 18.10
CA GLU A 110 -4.77 -10.17 18.28
C GLU A 110 -4.61 -10.90 16.93
N LEU A 111 -5.34 -10.48 15.89
CA LEU A 111 -5.18 -10.99 14.53
C LEU A 111 -3.77 -10.74 14.00
N TYR A 112 -3.23 -9.54 14.21
CA TYR A 112 -1.87 -9.18 13.81
C TYR A 112 -0.83 -10.06 14.51
N ASN A 113 -0.95 -10.25 15.83
CA ASN A 113 -0.03 -11.10 16.60
C ASN A 113 -0.13 -12.57 16.16
N HIS A 114 -1.32 -13.06 15.86
CA HIS A 114 -1.52 -14.39 15.31
C HIS A 114 -0.87 -14.56 13.92
N ALA A 115 -1.05 -13.58 13.02
CA ALA A 115 -0.43 -13.60 11.70
C ALA A 115 1.11 -13.60 11.79
N LEU A 116 1.69 -12.84 12.73
CA LEU A 116 3.14 -12.86 12.99
C LEU A 116 3.64 -14.22 13.50
N ALA A 117 2.84 -14.91 14.33
CA ALA A 117 3.22 -16.17 14.93
C ALA A 117 3.17 -17.33 13.93
N GLU A 118 2.07 -17.44 13.18
CA GLU A 118 1.75 -18.59 12.32
C GLU A 118 2.23 -18.40 10.86
N LEU A 119 2.11 -17.20 10.29
CA LEU A 119 2.38 -16.94 8.87
C LEU A 119 3.80 -16.40 8.65
N ARG A 120 4.80 -17.17 9.10
CA ARG A 120 6.21 -16.77 9.02
C ARG A 120 6.76 -16.84 7.59
N PRO A 121 7.69 -15.93 7.22
CA PRO A 121 8.32 -15.97 5.92
C PRO A 121 9.23 -17.20 5.79
N THR A 122 8.99 -18.00 4.76
CA THR A 122 9.84 -19.12 4.34
C THR A 122 10.51 -18.77 3.00
N PRO A 123 11.55 -19.50 2.53
CA PRO A 123 12.13 -19.26 1.21
C PRO A 123 11.10 -19.30 0.07
N SER A 124 10.07 -20.14 0.17
CA SER A 124 8.97 -20.20 -0.80
C SER A 124 7.92 -19.09 -0.62
N LYS A 125 7.82 -18.49 0.57
CA LYS A 125 6.84 -17.46 0.95
C LYS A 125 7.54 -16.24 1.56
N SER A 126 8.60 -15.76 0.90
CA SER A 126 9.52 -14.73 1.45
C SER A 126 8.87 -13.36 1.66
N HIS A 127 7.76 -13.09 0.96
CA HIS A 127 6.98 -11.85 1.05
C HIS A 127 5.99 -11.84 2.22
N TYR A 128 5.88 -12.92 3.01
CA TYR A 128 5.02 -12.97 4.22
C TYR A 128 5.65 -12.20 5.39
N VAL A 129 5.92 -10.91 5.19
CA VAL A 129 6.54 -10.04 6.18
C VAL A 129 5.49 -9.05 6.66
N PHE A 130 4.97 -9.25 7.88
CA PHE A 130 3.99 -8.36 8.48
C PHE A 130 4.63 -7.37 9.45
N ASN A 131 4.13 -6.14 9.47
CA ASN A 131 4.60 -5.07 10.36
C ASN A 131 3.44 -4.21 10.88
N VAL A 132 3.72 -3.31 11.80
CA VAL A 132 2.69 -2.43 12.40
C VAL A 132 2.01 -1.52 11.37
N ARG A 133 2.63 -1.24 10.21
CA ARG A 133 1.98 -0.49 9.13
C ARG A 133 0.85 -1.28 8.48
N ASP A 134 0.91 -2.61 8.47
CA ASP A 134 -0.19 -3.44 7.97
C ASP A 134 -1.42 -3.24 8.87
N LEU A 135 -1.22 -3.23 10.19
CA LEU A 135 -2.27 -2.89 11.15
C LEU A 135 -2.81 -1.45 10.93
N SER A 136 -1.93 -0.47 10.68
CA SER A 136 -2.36 0.88 10.30
C SER A 136 -3.20 0.91 9.02
N LYS A 137 -2.86 0.09 8.02
CA LYS A 137 -3.60 0.03 6.75
C LYS A 137 -5.00 -0.56 6.89
N VAL A 138 -5.22 -1.47 7.83
CA VAL A 138 -6.57 -1.98 8.16
C VAL A 138 -7.44 -0.81 8.62
N PHE A 139 -6.97 -0.05 9.61
CA PHE A 139 -7.71 1.10 10.12
C PHE A 139 -7.86 2.22 9.09
N GLN A 140 -6.84 2.48 8.26
CA GLN A 140 -6.95 3.43 7.14
C GLN A 140 -8.05 3.02 6.15
N GLY A 141 -8.19 1.72 5.86
CA GLY A 141 -9.29 1.20 5.06
C GLY A 141 -10.64 1.45 5.71
N MET A 142 -10.78 1.15 7.00
CA MET A 142 -12.02 1.41 7.76
C MET A 142 -12.41 2.89 7.80
N MET A 143 -11.42 3.78 7.93
CA MET A 143 -11.62 5.24 7.96
C MET A 143 -12.02 5.83 6.60
N ASN A 144 -12.05 5.05 5.52
CA ASN A 144 -12.60 5.51 4.23
C ASN A 144 -14.13 5.59 4.21
N THR A 145 -14.79 5.12 5.26
CA THR A 145 -16.24 5.12 5.43
C THR A 145 -16.73 6.34 6.22
N ASN A 146 -18.04 6.59 6.16
CA ASN A 146 -18.74 7.60 6.95
C ASN A 146 -20.08 7.07 7.49
N GLN A 147 -20.80 7.89 8.28
CA GLN A 147 -22.12 7.56 8.84
C GLN A 147 -23.20 7.22 7.81
N ASN A 148 -23.06 7.67 6.56
CA ASN A 148 -24.04 7.37 5.51
C ASN A 148 -23.83 5.95 4.96
N THR A 149 -22.57 5.53 4.87
CA THR A 149 -22.17 4.22 4.31
C THR A 149 -22.22 3.08 5.32
N VAL A 150 -21.98 3.36 6.61
CA VAL A 150 -22.05 2.38 7.69
C VAL A 150 -23.04 2.89 8.72
N GLN A 151 -24.18 2.19 8.84
CA GLN A 151 -25.24 2.57 9.77
C GLN A 151 -25.34 1.60 10.94
N ASP A 152 -24.98 0.33 10.71
CA ASP A 152 -25.14 -0.74 11.70
C ASP A 152 -23.79 -1.24 12.24
N GLU A 153 -23.82 -1.73 13.48
CA GLU A 153 -22.69 -2.43 14.10
C GLU A 153 -22.20 -3.62 13.23
N LEU A 154 -23.13 -4.41 12.68
CA LEU A 154 -22.79 -5.57 11.86
C LEU A 154 -22.04 -5.15 10.58
N GLN A 155 -22.43 -4.05 9.95
CA GLN A 155 -21.73 -3.50 8.78
C GLN A 155 -20.31 -3.05 9.14
N PHE A 156 -20.15 -2.41 10.30
CA PHE A 156 -18.83 -1.98 10.78
C PHE A 156 -17.90 -3.17 11.08
N GLN A 157 -18.44 -4.25 11.66
CA GLN A 157 -17.70 -5.48 11.89
C GLN A 157 -17.33 -6.17 10.57
N ARG A 158 -18.24 -6.22 9.58
CA ARG A 158 -17.94 -6.76 8.24
C ARG A 158 -16.90 -5.94 7.51
N LEU A 159 -16.92 -4.61 7.64
CA LEU A 159 -15.88 -3.73 7.13
C LEU A 159 -14.51 -4.08 7.73
N TRP A 160 -14.44 -4.31 9.04
CA TRP A 160 -13.22 -4.76 9.69
C TRP A 160 -12.71 -6.10 9.13
N ALA A 161 -13.60 -7.08 8.95
CA ALA A 161 -13.25 -8.37 8.36
C ALA A 161 -12.76 -8.23 6.91
N HIS A 162 -13.45 -7.42 6.11
CA HIS A 162 -13.08 -7.12 4.73
C HIS A 162 -11.66 -6.53 4.67
N GLU A 163 -11.41 -5.46 5.43
CA GLU A 163 -10.11 -4.76 5.44
C GLU A 163 -8.99 -5.64 5.97
N SER A 164 -9.27 -6.47 6.98
CA SER A 164 -8.32 -7.46 7.49
C SER A 164 -7.94 -8.48 6.40
N CYS A 165 -8.91 -8.99 5.65
CA CYS A 165 -8.66 -9.87 4.51
C CYS A 165 -7.87 -9.17 3.39
N ARG A 166 -8.21 -7.93 3.04
CA ARG A 166 -7.49 -7.18 1.99
C ARG A 166 -6.03 -6.92 2.33
N ILE A 167 -5.71 -6.71 3.61
CA ILE A 167 -4.33 -6.43 4.04
C ILE A 167 -3.51 -7.71 4.24
N PHE A 168 -4.08 -8.72 4.90
CA PHE A 168 -3.36 -9.93 5.25
C PHE A 168 -3.56 -11.06 4.22
N ALA A 169 -4.80 -11.38 3.85
CA ALA A 169 -5.11 -12.54 3.02
C ALA A 169 -4.68 -12.38 1.55
N ASP A 170 -4.75 -11.17 0.98
CA ASP A 170 -4.35 -10.92 -0.42
C ASP A 170 -2.85 -11.12 -0.65
N ARG A 171 -2.03 -11.09 0.41
CA ARG A 171 -0.59 -11.41 0.36
C ARG A 171 -0.33 -12.92 0.33
N LEU A 172 -1.31 -13.74 0.71
CA LEU A 172 -1.14 -15.18 0.88
C LEU A 172 -1.36 -15.91 -0.44
N ILE A 173 -0.49 -16.87 -0.73
CA ILE A 173 -0.52 -17.68 -1.95
C ILE A 173 -1.39 -18.92 -1.75
N SER A 174 -1.22 -19.63 -0.64
CA SER A 174 -1.86 -20.91 -0.39
C SER A 174 -3.27 -20.75 0.17
N LYS A 175 -4.17 -21.66 -0.23
CA LYS A 175 -5.55 -21.69 0.26
C LYS A 175 -5.58 -22.06 1.75
N GLU A 176 -4.68 -22.93 2.17
CA GLU A 176 -4.52 -23.34 3.58
C GLU A 176 -4.16 -22.13 4.45
N ASP A 177 -3.17 -21.32 4.04
CA ASP A 177 -2.77 -20.12 4.77
C ASP A 177 -3.93 -19.12 4.89
N ARG A 178 -4.71 -18.94 3.80
CA ARG A 178 -5.89 -18.07 3.78
C ARG A 178 -6.97 -18.58 4.73
N ASN A 179 -7.20 -19.89 4.75
CA ASN A 179 -8.18 -20.51 5.64
C ASN A 179 -7.79 -20.32 7.12
N ILE A 180 -6.50 -20.48 7.47
CA ILE A 180 -6.01 -20.22 8.84
C ILE A 180 -6.37 -18.81 9.29
N LEU A 181 -6.16 -17.82 8.41
CA LEU A 181 -6.47 -16.43 8.71
C LEU A 181 -7.99 -16.19 8.84
N THR A 182 -8.78 -16.70 7.90
CA THR A 182 -10.24 -16.54 7.92
C THR A 182 -10.87 -17.21 9.15
N ILE A 183 -10.43 -18.41 9.52
CA ILE A 183 -10.88 -19.09 10.75
C ILE A 183 -10.58 -18.23 11.97
N LYS A 184 -9.36 -17.68 12.07
CA LYS A 184 -9.02 -16.78 13.18
C LYS A 184 -9.89 -15.52 13.21
N ILE A 185 -10.27 -14.95 12.05
CA ILE A 185 -11.22 -13.83 11.99
C ILE A 185 -12.59 -14.25 12.53
N CYS A 186 -13.11 -15.43 12.16
CA CYS A 186 -14.36 -15.96 12.72
C CYS A 186 -14.30 -16.11 14.24
N ASP A 187 -13.19 -16.64 14.76
CA ASP A 187 -13.02 -16.87 16.20
C ASP A 187 -12.96 -15.55 16.98
N LEU A 188 -12.24 -14.55 16.44
CA LEU A 188 -12.20 -13.20 17.00
C LEU A 188 -13.57 -12.52 16.95
N ALA A 189 -14.34 -12.74 15.88
CA ALA A 189 -15.70 -12.22 15.78
C ALA A 189 -16.63 -12.83 16.84
N LYS A 190 -16.50 -14.14 17.11
CA LYS A 190 -17.24 -14.81 18.20
C LYS A 190 -16.82 -14.26 19.57
N GLN A 191 -15.53 -14.06 19.79
CA GLN A 191 -14.98 -13.62 21.07
C GLN A 191 -15.31 -12.16 21.40
N TYR A 192 -15.11 -11.25 20.45
CA TYR A 192 -15.20 -9.79 20.70
C TYR A 192 -16.54 -9.18 20.27
N PHE A 193 -17.24 -9.79 19.32
CA PHE A 193 -18.50 -9.26 18.78
C PHE A 193 -19.71 -10.14 19.09
N HIS A 194 -19.50 -11.31 19.71
CA HIS A 194 -20.54 -12.31 19.96
C HIS A 194 -21.28 -12.74 18.68
N GLN A 195 -20.62 -12.64 17.53
CA GLN A 195 -21.16 -13.01 16.23
C GLN A 195 -20.69 -14.40 15.82
N GLY A 196 -21.63 -15.28 15.50
CA GLY A 196 -21.37 -16.66 15.05
C GLY A 196 -21.04 -16.76 13.56
N TRP A 197 -20.07 -16.00 13.05
CA TRP A 197 -19.75 -16.05 11.62
C TRP A 197 -19.14 -17.38 11.21
N ASN A 198 -19.52 -17.82 10.02
CA ASN A 198 -18.91 -18.97 9.36
C ASN A 198 -17.78 -18.53 8.42
N HIS A 199 -16.83 -19.43 8.16
CA HIS A 199 -15.75 -19.18 7.19
C HIS A 199 -16.31 -18.71 5.83
N ASP A 200 -17.41 -19.35 5.43
CA ASP A 200 -18.09 -19.08 4.15
C ASP A 200 -18.76 -17.71 4.09
N GLU A 201 -19.05 -17.14 5.26
CA GLU A 201 -19.60 -15.81 5.40
C GLU A 201 -18.51 -14.72 5.35
N ILE A 202 -17.23 -15.05 5.31
CA ILE A 202 -16.14 -14.05 5.27
C ILE A 202 -15.32 -14.17 3.98
N TYR A 203 -15.11 -15.40 3.48
CA TYR A 203 -14.17 -15.66 2.40
C TYR A 203 -14.72 -16.52 1.24
N VAL A 204 -16.04 -16.59 1.02
CA VAL A 204 -16.53 -17.22 -0.22
C VAL A 204 -16.39 -16.27 -1.40
N ILE A 205 -15.53 -16.69 -2.32
CA ILE A 205 -15.46 -16.23 -3.72
C ILE A 205 -16.89 -16.23 -4.29
N GLY A 206 -17.40 -15.05 -4.64
CA GLY A 206 -18.75 -14.89 -5.22
C GLY A 206 -19.90 -14.53 -4.26
N GLN A 207 -19.63 -14.20 -2.99
CA GLN A 207 -20.65 -13.64 -2.07
C GLN A 207 -20.48 -12.12 -1.87
N PRO A 208 -21.59 -11.36 -1.67
CA PRO A 208 -21.62 -9.90 -1.66
C PRO A 208 -21.16 -9.31 -0.32
N LYS A 209 -19.86 -9.42 -0.02
CA LYS A 209 -19.23 -8.82 1.18
C LYS A 209 -17.95 -8.06 0.82
N MET A 210 -18.00 -7.44 -0.36
CA MET A 210 -16.95 -6.54 -0.84
C MET A 210 -17.35 -5.12 -0.51
N TRP A 211 -16.36 -4.32 -0.13
CA TRP A 211 -16.52 -2.88 -0.04
C TRP A 211 -15.92 -2.24 -1.29
N LEU A 212 -16.70 -1.38 -1.95
CA LEU A 212 -16.38 -0.82 -3.26
C LEU A 212 -16.66 0.69 -3.24
N ASP A 213 -16.01 1.44 -4.13
CA ASP A 213 -16.21 2.88 -4.26
C ASP A 213 -16.77 3.32 -5.62
N PHE A 214 -17.05 2.38 -6.52
CA PHE A 214 -17.51 2.65 -7.88
C PHE A 214 -18.95 2.19 -8.15
N LEU A 215 -19.74 1.93 -7.09
CA LEU A 215 -21.16 1.60 -7.26
C LEU A 215 -21.98 2.81 -7.75
N GLN A 216 -21.55 4.03 -7.44
CA GLN A 216 -22.21 5.29 -7.82
C GLN A 216 -21.32 6.12 -8.75
N MET A 217 -20.95 5.54 -9.89
CA MET A 217 -20.16 6.21 -10.95
C MET A 217 -20.96 7.35 -11.58
N GLY A 218 -20.33 8.52 -11.77
CA GLY A 218 -20.91 9.66 -12.49
C GLY A 218 -21.69 10.67 -11.65
N SER A 219 -21.62 10.60 -10.31
CA SER A 219 -22.15 11.65 -9.44
C SER A 219 -21.08 12.71 -9.14
N ASP A 220 -21.48 13.98 -9.01
CA ASP A 220 -20.59 15.10 -8.60
C ASP A 220 -20.13 15.01 -7.14
N LEU A 221 -20.61 13.99 -6.40
CA LEU A 221 -20.29 13.75 -5.00
C LEU A 221 -19.04 12.88 -4.86
N PRO A 222 -18.29 13.02 -3.76
CA PRO A 222 -17.18 12.13 -3.48
C PRO A 222 -17.66 10.68 -3.38
N ARG A 223 -17.01 9.80 -4.17
CA ARG A 223 -17.34 8.37 -4.26
C ARG A 223 -17.39 7.70 -2.87
N PRO A 224 -18.57 7.26 -2.41
CA PRO A 224 -18.70 6.60 -1.11
C PRO A 224 -18.04 5.23 -1.15
N TYR A 225 -17.32 4.85 -0.09
CA TYR A 225 -16.85 3.48 0.08
C TYR A 225 -17.94 2.70 0.80
N GLU A 226 -18.60 1.77 0.12
CA GLU A 226 -19.84 1.14 0.60
C GLU A 226 -19.89 -0.37 0.41
N GLU A 227 -20.69 -1.05 1.24
CA GLU A 227 -20.88 -2.50 1.20
C GLU A 227 -21.71 -2.90 -0.02
N LEU A 228 -21.16 -3.79 -0.84
CA LEU A 228 -21.88 -4.42 -1.94
C LEU A 228 -22.99 -5.32 -1.40
N GLN A 229 -24.23 -5.06 -1.80
CA GLN A 229 -25.38 -5.90 -1.44
C GLN A 229 -25.68 -7.01 -2.47
N ASP A 230 -25.45 -6.75 -3.76
CA ASP A 230 -25.75 -7.70 -4.84
C ASP A 230 -24.65 -7.70 -5.91
N ILE A 231 -23.97 -8.84 -6.05
CA ILE A 231 -22.87 -9.03 -7.02
C ILE A 231 -23.34 -8.89 -8.47
N LYS A 232 -24.62 -9.18 -8.75
CA LYS A 232 -25.18 -9.08 -10.12
C LYS A 232 -25.23 -7.64 -10.62
N LYS A 233 -25.29 -6.66 -9.71
CA LYS A 233 -25.27 -5.24 -10.06
C LYS A 233 -23.90 -4.76 -10.53
N ILE A 234 -22.81 -5.46 -10.22
CA ILE A 234 -21.47 -5.00 -10.59
C ILE A 234 -21.20 -5.16 -12.07
N GLN A 235 -21.57 -6.29 -12.67
CA GLN A 235 -21.32 -6.56 -14.08
C GLN A 235 -21.84 -5.46 -15.02
N PRO A 236 -23.10 -4.99 -14.92
CA PRO A 236 -23.57 -3.90 -15.77
C PRO A 236 -22.85 -2.58 -15.51
N ILE A 237 -22.50 -2.27 -14.26
CA ILE A 237 -21.73 -1.06 -13.91
C ILE A 237 -20.34 -1.10 -14.57
N LEU A 238 -19.64 -2.22 -14.47
CA LEU A 238 -18.32 -2.38 -15.09
C LEU A 238 -18.38 -2.42 -16.62
N ALA A 239 -19.43 -3.00 -17.19
CA ALA A 239 -19.64 -3.00 -18.64
C ALA A 239 -19.85 -1.58 -19.18
N ASN A 240 -20.63 -0.74 -18.48
CA ASN A 240 -20.79 0.66 -18.83
C ASN A 240 -19.46 1.42 -18.68
N ALA A 241 -18.75 1.22 -17.57
CA ALA A 241 -17.43 1.84 -17.35
C ALA A 241 -16.40 1.45 -18.42
N LEU A 242 -16.45 0.20 -18.91
CA LEU A 242 -15.59 -0.26 -19.99
C LEU A 242 -15.94 0.39 -21.32
N ALA A 243 -17.24 0.58 -21.61
CA ALA A 243 -17.68 1.28 -22.81
C ALA A 243 -17.21 2.75 -22.81
N ASP A 244 -17.36 3.44 -21.67
CA ASP A 244 -16.88 4.81 -21.50
C ASP A 244 -15.35 4.90 -21.63
N PHE A 245 -14.63 3.95 -21.02
CA PHE A 245 -13.18 3.86 -21.13
C PHE A 245 -12.70 3.64 -22.58
N ASN A 246 -13.35 2.75 -23.32
CA ASN A 246 -13.01 2.50 -24.72
C ASN A 246 -13.35 3.70 -25.61
N ALA A 247 -14.44 4.43 -25.33
CA ALA A 247 -14.75 5.67 -26.01
C ALA A 247 -13.68 6.75 -25.77
N ASP A 248 -13.19 6.90 -24.53
CA ASP A 248 -12.08 7.79 -24.20
C ASP A 248 -10.76 7.36 -24.88
N CYS A 249 -10.48 6.05 -24.93
CA CYS A 249 -9.33 5.52 -25.66
C CYS A 249 -9.40 5.85 -27.15
N ALA A 250 -10.57 5.71 -27.78
CA ALA A 250 -10.78 6.03 -29.18
C ALA A 250 -10.53 7.52 -29.48
N LEU A 251 -10.99 8.42 -28.60
CA LEU A 251 -10.73 9.86 -28.69
C LEU A 251 -9.22 10.19 -28.64
N HIS A 252 -8.48 9.50 -27.76
CA HIS A 252 -7.04 9.70 -27.58
C HIS A 252 -6.17 8.80 -28.48
N LYS A 253 -6.76 8.09 -29.46
CA LYS A 253 -6.07 7.14 -30.35
C LYS A 253 -5.25 6.08 -29.62
N GLN A 254 -5.74 5.67 -28.45
CA GLN A 254 -5.17 4.59 -27.66
C GLN A 254 -5.83 3.25 -28.02
N LYS A 255 -5.15 2.16 -27.69
CA LYS A 255 -5.65 0.80 -27.97
C LYS A 255 -6.82 0.46 -27.05
N GLU A 256 -7.97 0.17 -27.63
CA GLU A 256 -9.15 -0.36 -26.93
C GLU A 256 -8.84 -1.69 -26.23
N VAL A 257 -9.57 -1.93 -25.15
CA VAL A 257 -9.39 -3.13 -24.33
C VAL A 257 -10.71 -3.89 -24.29
N ASP A 258 -10.64 -5.18 -24.59
CA ASP A 258 -11.75 -6.12 -24.43
C ASP A 258 -11.55 -6.91 -23.12
N ILE A 259 -12.50 -6.77 -22.19
CA ILE A 259 -12.45 -7.39 -20.86
C ILE A 259 -13.77 -8.11 -20.60
N VAL A 260 -13.67 -9.40 -20.32
CA VAL A 260 -14.81 -10.20 -19.86
C VAL A 260 -14.83 -10.21 -18.33
N PHE A 261 -15.95 -9.79 -17.74
CA PHE A 261 -16.11 -9.67 -16.28
C PHE A 261 -16.61 -10.98 -15.64
N PHE A 262 -15.68 -11.91 -15.37
CA PHE A 262 -15.91 -13.03 -14.46
C PHE A 262 -15.59 -12.65 -13.01
N THR A 263 -15.96 -13.49 -12.04
CA THR A 263 -15.86 -13.19 -10.60
C THR A 263 -14.48 -12.71 -10.18
N ASP A 264 -13.40 -13.38 -10.59
CA ASP A 264 -12.05 -12.97 -10.18
C ASP A 264 -11.64 -11.63 -10.81
N ALA A 265 -12.07 -11.33 -12.04
CA ALA A 265 -11.80 -10.05 -12.67
C ALA A 265 -12.45 -8.90 -11.88
N VAL A 266 -13.68 -9.11 -11.42
CA VAL A 266 -14.39 -8.16 -10.55
C VAL A 266 -13.65 -7.97 -9.22
N GLU A 267 -13.22 -9.06 -8.59
CA GLU A 267 -12.45 -8.98 -7.35
C GLU A 267 -11.10 -8.28 -7.54
N HIS A 268 -10.41 -8.50 -8.65
CA HIS A 268 -9.16 -7.82 -8.94
C HIS A 268 -9.35 -6.32 -9.15
N ILE A 269 -10.41 -5.91 -9.87
CA ILE A 269 -10.76 -4.49 -10.00
C ILE A 269 -11.08 -3.88 -8.63
N ALA A 270 -11.85 -4.58 -7.79
CA ALA A 270 -12.16 -4.15 -6.43
C ALA A 270 -10.89 -3.94 -5.58
N ARG A 271 -9.92 -4.86 -5.69
CA ARG A 271 -8.64 -4.74 -4.97
C ARG A 271 -7.81 -3.57 -5.48
N ILE A 272 -7.71 -3.39 -6.80
CA ILE A 272 -6.90 -2.31 -7.40
C ILE A 272 -7.51 -0.95 -7.08
N THR A 273 -8.82 -0.77 -7.29
CA THR A 273 -9.54 0.48 -6.97
C THR A 273 -9.40 0.84 -5.49
N ARG A 274 -9.58 -0.14 -4.58
CA ARG A 274 -9.34 0.06 -3.13
C ARG A 274 -7.91 0.52 -2.83
N ILE A 275 -6.90 0.01 -3.53
CA ILE A 275 -5.51 0.45 -3.33
C ILE A 275 -5.29 1.87 -3.88
N ILE A 276 -5.83 2.19 -5.07
CA ILE A 276 -5.72 3.53 -5.68
C ILE A 276 -6.36 4.60 -4.78
N ARG A 277 -7.48 4.26 -4.12
CA ARG A 277 -8.16 5.16 -3.17
C ARG A 277 -7.29 5.52 -1.96
N GLN A 278 -6.39 4.65 -1.54
CA GLN A 278 -5.56 4.89 -0.36
C GLN A 278 -4.47 5.92 -0.65
N ALA A 279 -4.28 6.85 0.29
CA ALA A 279 -3.19 7.80 0.23
C ALA A 279 -1.84 7.05 0.20
N ARG A 280 -0.99 7.37 -0.78
CA ARG A 280 0.30 6.68 -1.02
C ARG A 280 0.12 5.16 -1.23
N GLY A 281 -1.01 4.75 -1.80
CA GLY A 281 -1.29 3.36 -2.16
C GLY A 281 -0.34 2.85 -3.24
N ASN A 282 0.19 1.65 -3.04
CA ASN A 282 1.03 0.97 -4.02
C ASN A 282 0.69 -0.53 -4.06
N ALA A 283 0.74 -1.11 -5.26
CA ALA A 283 0.44 -2.52 -5.50
C ALA A 283 1.55 -3.15 -6.34
N LEU A 284 1.98 -4.35 -5.95
CA LEU A 284 2.77 -5.22 -6.80
C LEU A 284 1.86 -6.34 -7.31
N LEU A 285 1.50 -6.30 -8.60
CA LEU A 285 0.60 -7.27 -9.20
C LEU A 285 1.40 -8.48 -9.70
N VAL A 286 1.39 -9.56 -8.92
CA VAL A 286 2.09 -10.81 -9.24
C VAL A 286 1.14 -11.81 -9.87
N GLY A 287 1.50 -12.36 -11.01
CA GLY A 287 0.72 -13.41 -11.69
C GLY A 287 1.31 -13.75 -13.05
N VAL A 288 0.87 -14.85 -13.64
CA VAL A 288 1.33 -15.32 -14.97
C VAL A 288 1.00 -14.29 -16.06
N GLY A 289 1.79 -14.26 -17.13
CA GLY A 289 1.48 -13.44 -18.32
C GLY A 289 0.10 -13.77 -18.88
N GLY A 290 -0.62 -12.76 -19.38
CA GLY A 290 -1.95 -12.94 -19.99
C GLY A 290 -3.14 -12.87 -19.02
N CYS A 291 -2.95 -12.77 -17.71
CA CYS A 291 -4.06 -12.63 -16.75
C CYS A 291 -4.68 -11.22 -16.66
N GLY A 292 -4.43 -10.36 -17.65
CA GLY A 292 -5.08 -9.04 -17.76
C GLY A 292 -4.62 -7.96 -16.76
N LYS A 293 -3.53 -8.15 -16.00
CA LYS A 293 -3.06 -7.18 -14.98
C LYS A 293 -3.02 -5.73 -15.46
N GLN A 294 -2.42 -5.49 -16.63
CA GLN A 294 -2.29 -4.16 -17.22
C GLN A 294 -3.68 -3.60 -17.60
N SER A 295 -4.48 -4.40 -18.31
CA SER A 295 -5.84 -4.05 -18.73
C SER A 295 -6.75 -3.70 -17.55
N LEU A 296 -6.75 -4.52 -16.50
CA LEU A 296 -7.53 -4.30 -15.29
C LEU A 296 -7.05 -3.06 -14.53
N THR A 297 -5.75 -2.78 -14.53
CA THR A 297 -5.20 -1.58 -13.86
C THR A 297 -5.57 -0.29 -14.60
N ARG A 298 -5.54 -0.30 -15.93
CA ARG A 298 -6.00 0.85 -16.74
C ARG A 298 -7.48 1.14 -16.49
N LEU A 299 -8.32 0.12 -16.57
CA LEU A 299 -9.75 0.25 -16.30
C LEU A 299 -9.99 0.73 -14.86
N SER A 300 -9.30 0.14 -13.87
CA SER A 300 -9.43 0.56 -12.46
C SER A 300 -8.98 2.00 -12.22
N SER A 301 -7.96 2.47 -12.94
CA SER A 301 -7.49 3.86 -12.87
C SER A 301 -8.54 4.81 -13.45
N PHE A 302 -9.15 4.45 -14.58
CA PHE A 302 -10.25 5.19 -15.18
C PHE A 302 -11.48 5.24 -14.25
N ILE A 303 -11.87 4.10 -13.68
CA ILE A 303 -12.95 4.00 -12.68
C ILE A 303 -12.64 4.89 -11.47
N ALA A 304 -11.37 4.95 -11.05
CA ALA A 304 -10.89 5.82 -9.98
C ALA A 304 -10.69 7.28 -10.42
N GLY A 305 -11.05 7.67 -11.64
CA GLY A 305 -10.88 9.04 -12.16
C GLY A 305 -9.42 9.52 -12.15
N CYS A 306 -8.47 8.57 -12.20
CA CYS A 306 -7.05 8.84 -12.20
C CYS A 306 -6.49 8.66 -13.62
N GLN A 307 -5.58 9.54 -14.02
CA GLN A 307 -4.87 9.41 -15.28
C GLN A 307 -3.83 8.28 -15.17
N CYS A 308 -3.85 7.34 -16.10
CA CYS A 308 -2.86 6.25 -16.15
C CYS A 308 -1.62 6.73 -16.91
N PHE A 309 -0.50 6.87 -16.21
CA PHE A 309 0.79 7.21 -16.80
C PHE A 309 1.60 5.93 -17.05
N GLU A 310 1.97 5.70 -18.30
CA GLU A 310 2.77 4.56 -18.73
C GLU A 310 4.00 5.02 -19.51
N ILE A 311 5.11 4.32 -19.30
CA ILE A 311 6.36 4.58 -20.01
C ILE A 311 6.33 3.91 -21.38
N GLN A 312 6.71 4.68 -22.40
CA GLN A 312 6.90 4.16 -23.76
C GLN A 312 8.38 3.95 -24.03
N LEU A 313 8.79 2.70 -24.24
CA LEU A 313 10.17 2.37 -24.52
C LEU A 313 10.56 2.81 -25.93
N SER A 314 11.66 3.54 -26.04
CA SER A 314 12.35 3.84 -27.30
C SER A 314 13.55 2.91 -27.47
N LYS A 315 14.10 2.79 -28.70
CA LYS A 315 15.24 1.90 -28.98
C LYS A 315 16.49 2.18 -28.11
N ASN A 316 16.64 3.42 -27.65
CA ASN A 316 17.78 3.86 -26.84
C ASN A 316 17.35 4.26 -25.42
N TYR A 317 16.26 3.67 -24.90
CA TYR A 317 15.73 4.03 -23.59
C TYR A 317 16.74 3.72 -22.48
N GLY A 318 17.23 4.76 -21.81
CA GLY A 318 18.21 4.70 -20.75
C GLY A 318 17.72 5.42 -19.49
N GLN A 319 18.68 5.75 -18.64
CA GLN A 319 18.40 6.36 -17.33
C GLN A 319 17.98 7.83 -17.46
N ASN A 320 18.49 8.54 -18.47
CA ASN A 320 18.14 9.94 -18.68
C ASN A 320 16.68 10.06 -19.13
N GLU A 321 16.27 9.22 -20.09
CA GLU A 321 14.91 9.16 -20.60
C GLU A 321 13.93 8.76 -19.49
N PHE A 322 14.31 7.79 -18.66
CA PHE A 322 13.52 7.40 -17.49
C PHE A 322 13.30 8.56 -16.51
N ARG A 323 14.35 9.32 -16.19
CA ARG A 323 14.24 10.50 -15.32
C ARG A 323 13.43 11.63 -15.96
N GLU A 324 13.50 11.79 -17.28
CA GLU A 324 12.63 12.73 -17.98
C GLU A 324 11.16 12.33 -17.90
N ASP A 325 10.84 11.04 -18.02
CA ASP A 325 9.46 10.56 -17.84
C ASP A 325 8.99 10.67 -16.39
N LEU A 326 9.86 10.41 -15.41
CA LEU A 326 9.58 10.68 -14.00
C LEU A 326 9.31 12.16 -13.76
N ARG A 327 10.09 13.07 -14.36
CA ARG A 327 9.85 14.51 -14.25
C ARG A 327 8.47 14.90 -14.80
N LYS A 328 8.04 14.31 -15.91
CA LYS A 328 6.67 14.52 -16.46
C LYS A 328 5.62 14.00 -15.48
N LEU A 329 5.82 12.79 -14.93
CA LEU A 329 4.95 12.21 -13.91
C LEU A 329 4.83 13.13 -12.68
N TYR A 330 5.95 13.66 -12.18
CA TYR A 330 5.97 14.61 -11.07
C TYR A 330 5.31 15.95 -11.43
N GLY A 331 5.48 16.43 -12.66
CA GLY A 331 4.77 17.61 -13.15
C GLY A 331 3.25 17.40 -13.14
N GLN A 332 2.78 16.27 -13.64
CA GLN A 332 1.36 15.93 -13.71
C GLN A 332 0.72 15.69 -12.32
N ALA A 333 1.38 14.90 -11.47
CA ALA A 333 0.84 14.57 -10.16
C ALA A 333 1.05 15.69 -9.13
N GLY A 334 2.18 16.39 -9.21
CA GLY A 334 2.59 17.42 -8.25
C GLY A 334 2.20 18.84 -8.66
N ALA A 335 2.66 19.30 -9.82
CA ALA A 335 2.45 20.69 -10.25
C ALA A 335 1.03 20.94 -10.75
N ASP A 336 0.48 20.04 -11.58
CA ASP A 336 -0.89 20.13 -12.07
C ASP A 336 -1.93 19.64 -11.05
N GLY A 337 -1.50 18.90 -10.02
CA GLY A 337 -2.38 18.32 -9.00
C GLY A 337 -3.37 17.28 -9.55
N LYS A 338 -3.09 16.65 -10.69
CA LYS A 338 -3.99 15.66 -11.31
C LYS A 338 -3.82 14.29 -10.64
N PRO A 339 -4.91 13.63 -10.20
CA PRO A 339 -4.85 12.25 -9.71
C PRO A 339 -4.24 11.34 -10.76
N THR A 340 -3.10 10.71 -10.46
CA THR A 340 -2.30 9.97 -11.43
C THR A 340 -1.90 8.61 -10.86
N VAL A 341 -2.07 7.55 -11.67
CA VAL A 341 -1.58 6.20 -11.39
C VAL A 341 -0.40 5.93 -12.30
N PHE A 342 0.74 5.62 -11.71
CA PHE A 342 1.92 5.20 -12.45
C PHE A 342 1.91 3.68 -12.66
N LEU A 343 1.79 3.25 -13.91
CA LEU A 343 1.79 1.83 -14.27
C LEU A 343 3.12 1.45 -14.92
N LEU A 344 3.84 0.55 -14.24
CA LEU A 344 5.13 0.02 -14.68
C LEU A 344 5.07 -1.50 -14.80
N ASN A 345 5.48 -2.00 -15.96
CA ASN A 345 5.62 -3.42 -16.28
C ASN A 345 7.08 -3.87 -16.15
N ASP A 346 7.28 -5.17 -15.99
CA ASP A 346 8.60 -5.82 -15.97
C ASP A 346 9.40 -5.58 -17.26
N THR A 347 8.73 -5.60 -18.41
CA THR A 347 9.35 -5.32 -19.71
C THR A 347 9.88 -3.88 -19.85
N GLN A 348 9.39 -2.94 -19.03
CA GLN A 348 9.84 -1.54 -19.03
C GLN A 348 11.08 -1.32 -18.14
N ILE A 349 11.48 -2.31 -17.34
CA ILE A 349 12.63 -2.22 -16.46
C ILE A 349 13.87 -2.70 -17.21
N VAL A 350 14.51 -1.78 -17.94
CA VAL A 350 15.72 -2.07 -18.75
C VAL A 350 16.99 -2.15 -17.91
N LYS A 351 17.07 -1.33 -16.84
CA LYS A 351 18.24 -1.26 -15.95
C LYS A 351 17.82 -1.39 -14.49
N GLU A 352 18.62 -2.08 -13.68
CA GLU A 352 18.38 -2.21 -12.24
C GLU A 352 18.34 -0.87 -11.51
N SER A 353 19.05 0.14 -12.02
CA SER A 353 19.03 1.50 -11.48
C SER A 353 17.63 2.12 -11.44
N PHE A 354 16.71 1.69 -12.32
CA PHE A 354 15.32 2.19 -12.29
C PHE A 354 14.62 1.78 -10.99
N LEU A 355 14.90 0.56 -10.49
CA LEU A 355 14.35 0.11 -9.22
C LEU A 355 14.89 0.93 -8.03
N GLU A 356 16.11 1.43 -8.11
CA GLU A 356 16.65 2.33 -7.09
C GLU A 356 15.90 3.67 -7.07
N ASP A 357 15.65 4.24 -8.24
CA ASP A 357 14.87 5.47 -8.39
C ASP A 357 13.44 5.26 -7.87
N LEU A 358 12.76 4.18 -8.26
CA LEU A 358 11.42 3.83 -7.74
C LEU A 358 11.36 3.64 -6.23
N ASN A 359 12.38 3.02 -5.64
CA ASN A 359 12.48 2.88 -4.20
C ASN A 359 12.60 4.24 -3.50
N CYS A 360 13.21 5.24 -4.14
CA CYS A 360 13.24 6.62 -3.63
C CYS A 360 11.85 7.26 -3.71
N ILE A 361 11.14 7.08 -4.84
CA ILE A 361 9.74 7.56 -4.98
C ILE A 361 8.84 6.98 -3.89
N LEU A 362 8.90 5.67 -3.64
CA LEU A 362 8.09 5.02 -2.61
C LEU A 362 8.54 5.34 -1.18
N GLY A 363 9.82 5.63 -0.98
CA GLY A 363 10.43 5.86 0.33
C GLY A 363 10.30 7.30 0.83
N SER A 364 10.79 8.25 0.03
CA SER A 364 10.81 9.69 0.36
C SER A 364 9.83 10.51 -0.47
N GLY A 365 9.37 10.00 -1.62
CA GLY A 365 8.58 10.78 -2.58
C GLY A 365 9.43 11.73 -3.43
N GLU A 366 10.75 11.68 -3.31
CA GLU A 366 11.70 12.58 -3.99
C GLU A 366 12.44 11.86 -5.13
N GLU A 367 12.73 12.60 -6.20
CA GLU A 367 13.60 12.18 -7.30
C GLU A 367 15.07 12.40 -6.93
N LYS A 368 15.99 11.54 -7.43
CA LYS A 368 17.43 11.58 -7.15
C LYS A 368 18.27 12.27 -8.21
#